data_AF-A0A552F4S7-F1
#
_entry.id   AF-A0A552F4S7-F1
#
_cell.length_a   1.000
_cell.length_b   1.000
_cell.length_c   1.000
_cell.angle_alpha   90.00
_cell.angle_beta   90.00
_cell.angle_gamma   90.00
#
_symmetry.space_group_name_H-M   'P 1'
#
loop_
_entity.id
_entity.type
_entity.pdbx_description
1 polymer ?
#
loop_
_entity_poly.entity_id
_entity_poly.type
_entity_poly.pdbx_seq_one_letter_code
_entity_poly.pdbx_strand_id
1 'polypeptide(L)'
;MKNNFWGLIWSSFNEIQGVLLGLLGFLGSIALIRYPFNTSIPLDLVIIVSFFTLLFIATLLSAVNTLLRQKQKLEAEVKQLQEVNQKLETEIKQRIIPKILRVQKDANNNIECLLEASDLFAPKSMISLYYTDEDDFERLIGVGFVESINDKGRIQVVIDEPEITYQNILDKLANNDLKVMQQTRVSPSVIKKYNQP
;
A
#
# COMPACT_ATOMS: atom_id res chain seq x y z
N MET A 1 -28.04 -3.28 8.01
CA MET A 1 -28.35 -1.84 7.81
C MET A 1 -27.97 -0.95 9.01
N LYS A 2 -27.10 -1.38 9.94
CA LYS A 2 -26.77 -0.61 11.16
C LYS A 2 -25.69 0.48 10.98
N ASN A 3 -24.97 0.49 9.85
CA ASN A 3 -23.78 1.34 9.67
C ASN A 3 -23.96 2.43 8.58
N ASN A 4 -25.17 2.61 8.04
CA ASN A 4 -25.45 3.70 7.10
C ASN A 4 -25.95 4.93 7.86
N PHE A 5 -25.81 6.12 7.25
CA PHE A 5 -26.26 7.41 7.78
C PHE A 5 -27.69 7.33 8.38
N TRP A 6 -28.63 6.72 7.65
CA TRP A 6 -30.00 6.50 8.11
C TRP A 6 -30.12 5.55 9.30
N GLY A 7 -29.25 4.53 9.38
CA GLY A 7 -29.22 3.58 10.49
C GLY A 7 -28.69 4.20 11.79
N LEU A 8 -27.72 5.12 11.69
CA LEU A 8 -27.20 5.86 12.83
C LEU A 8 -28.20 6.93 13.32
N ILE A 9 -28.87 7.63 12.40
CA ILE A 9 -29.99 8.52 12.75
C ILE A 9 -31.10 7.73 13.43
N TRP A 10 -31.49 6.57 12.89
CA TRP A 10 -32.54 5.73 13.47
C TRP A 10 -32.17 5.15 14.85
N SER A 11 -30.90 4.77 15.04
CA SER A 11 -30.39 4.30 16.34
C SER A 11 -30.41 5.41 17.39
N SER A 12 -29.90 6.59 17.05
CA SER A 12 -29.86 7.74 17.97
C SER A 12 -31.25 8.31 18.24
N PHE A 13 -32.15 8.20 17.26
CA PHE A 13 -33.57 8.48 17.40
C PHE A 13 -34.22 7.51 18.41
N ASN A 14 -34.11 6.20 18.23
CA ASN A 14 -34.73 5.22 19.14
C ASN A 14 -34.20 5.29 20.59
N GLU A 15 -32.92 5.63 20.79
CA GLU A 15 -32.30 5.73 22.11
C GLU A 15 -32.84 6.92 22.93
N ILE A 16 -33.29 8.00 22.26
CA ILE A 16 -33.77 9.23 22.90
C ILE A 16 -35.31 9.31 22.90
N GLN A 17 -35.97 8.78 21.87
CA GLN A 17 -37.40 9.04 21.57
C GLN A 17 -38.38 8.30 22.48
N GLY A 18 -38.04 7.13 23.05
CA GLY A 18 -39.00 6.36 23.85
C GLY A 18 -39.52 7.10 25.08
N VAL A 19 -38.65 7.84 25.76
CA VAL A 19 -39.00 8.61 26.97
C VAL A 19 -39.43 10.04 26.61
N LEU A 20 -38.74 10.69 25.66
CA LEU A 20 -39.04 12.08 25.29
C LEU A 20 -40.32 12.25 24.47
N LEU A 21 -40.65 11.35 23.53
CA LEU A 21 -41.94 11.39 22.83
C LEU A 21 -43.09 11.05 23.76
N GLY A 22 -42.90 10.11 24.69
CA GLY A 22 -43.91 9.80 25.70
C GLY A 22 -44.22 11.04 26.54
N LEU A 23 -43.18 11.78 26.96
CA LEU A 23 -43.32 12.98 27.77
C LEU A 23 -43.88 14.17 26.97
N LEU A 24 -43.43 14.39 25.72
CA LEU A 24 -43.97 15.41 24.82
C LEU A 24 -45.41 15.12 24.40
N GLY A 25 -45.74 13.85 24.13
CA GLY A 25 -47.10 13.42 23.81
C GLY A 25 -48.03 13.56 25.01
N PHE A 26 -47.55 13.26 26.22
CA PHE A 26 -48.29 13.49 27.46
C PHE A 26 -48.54 14.98 27.72
N LEU A 27 -47.50 15.82 27.63
CA LEU A 27 -47.64 17.28 27.77
C LEU A 27 -48.51 17.89 26.68
N GLY A 28 -48.37 17.44 25.43
CA GLY A 28 -49.20 17.87 24.30
C GLY A 28 -50.67 17.46 24.48
N SER A 29 -50.93 16.27 25.01
CA SER A 29 -52.29 15.82 25.32
C SER A 29 -52.93 16.66 26.43
N ILE A 30 -52.18 16.99 27.50
CA ILE A 30 -52.63 17.90 28.57
C ILE A 30 -52.92 19.29 27.99
N ALA A 31 -52.07 19.80 27.10
CA ALA A 31 -52.24 21.10 26.48
C ALA A 31 -53.47 21.17 25.56
N LEU A 32 -53.71 20.12 24.76
CA LEU A 32 -54.88 20.01 23.88
C LEU A 32 -56.20 19.88 24.66
N ILE A 33 -56.19 19.23 25.82
CA ILE A 33 -57.35 19.16 26.73
C ILE A 33 -57.64 20.54 27.36
N ARG A 34 -56.59 21.33 27.63
CA ARG A 34 -56.72 22.63 28.32
C ARG A 34 -57.12 23.78 27.39
N TYR A 35 -56.74 23.75 26.11
CA TYR A 35 -56.92 24.87 25.18
C TYR A 35 -57.59 24.43 23.85
N PRO A 36 -58.89 24.72 23.65
CA PRO A 36 -59.57 24.45 22.37
C PRO A 36 -59.10 25.42 21.27
N PHE A 37 -59.02 24.91 20.04
CA PHE A 37 -58.40 25.52 18.84
C PHE A 37 -58.91 26.91 18.39
N ASN A 38 -59.88 27.52 19.08
CA ASN A 38 -60.46 28.83 18.76
C ASN A 38 -60.08 29.94 19.75
N THR A 39 -59.00 29.75 20.52
CA THR A 39 -58.53 30.72 21.52
C THR A 39 -57.14 31.25 21.18
N SER A 40 -56.85 32.51 21.54
CA SER A 40 -55.52 33.10 21.43
C SER A 40 -54.51 32.21 22.15
N ILE A 41 -53.46 31.79 21.44
CA ILE A 41 -52.46 30.85 21.97
C ILE A 41 -51.79 31.49 23.19
N PRO A 42 -51.80 30.85 24.37
CA PRO A 42 -51.15 31.38 25.55
C PRO A 42 -49.63 31.40 25.35
N LEU A 43 -49.00 32.51 25.72
CA LEU A 43 -47.56 32.72 25.60
C LEU A 43 -46.75 31.60 26.28
N ASP A 44 -47.24 31.08 27.40
CA ASP A 44 -46.61 29.99 28.16
C ASP A 44 -46.40 28.72 27.33
N LEU A 45 -47.37 28.37 26.46
CA LEU A 45 -47.28 27.19 25.59
C LEU A 45 -46.24 27.40 24.49
N VAL A 46 -46.20 28.62 23.92
CA VAL A 46 -45.18 29.00 22.93
C VAL A 46 -43.77 28.88 23.52
N ILE A 47 -43.58 29.31 24.76
CA ILE A 47 -42.29 29.20 25.46
C ILE A 47 -41.89 27.73 25.65
N ILE A 48 -42.80 26.88 26.10
CA ILE A 48 -42.53 25.44 26.31
C ILE A 48 -42.15 24.77 24.98
N VAL A 49 -42.96 24.96 23.94
CA VAL A 49 -42.69 24.36 22.62
C VAL A 49 -41.37 24.89 22.05
N SER A 50 -41.10 26.19 22.18
CA SER A 50 -39.85 26.79 21.72
C SER A 50 -38.63 26.26 22.48
N PHE A 51 -38.75 25.97 23.78
CA PHE A 51 -37.66 25.39 24.55
C PHE A 51 -37.31 23.98 24.04
N PHE A 52 -38.32 23.13 23.82
CA PHE A 52 -38.10 21.78 23.31
C PHE A 52 -37.58 21.75 21.88
N THR A 53 -38.02 22.66 21.01
CA THR A 53 -37.49 22.75 19.64
C THR A 53 -36.03 23.19 19.64
N LEU A 54 -35.63 24.15 20.49
CA LEU A 54 -34.24 24.55 20.65
C LEU A 54 -33.36 23.40 21.19
N LEU A 55 -33.85 22.63 22.16
CA LEU A 55 -33.14 21.47 22.70
C LEU A 55 -32.95 20.39 21.61
N PHE A 56 -33.98 20.14 20.81
CA PHE A 56 -33.91 19.21 19.68
C PHE A 56 -32.89 19.66 18.63
N ILE A 57 -32.89 20.94 18.26
CA ILE A 57 -31.92 21.51 17.31
C ILE A 57 -30.49 21.40 17.86
N ALA A 58 -30.26 21.73 19.13
CA ALA A 58 -28.95 21.62 19.76
C ALA A 58 -28.42 20.18 19.77
N THR A 59 -29.30 19.21 20.01
CA THR A 59 -28.97 17.78 19.98
C THR A 59 -28.59 17.32 18.57
N LEU A 60 -29.34 17.73 17.56
CA LEU A 60 -29.01 17.43 16.16
C LEU A 60 -27.69 18.06 15.73
N LEU A 61 -27.41 19.30 16.11
CA LEU A 61 -26.13 19.96 15.83
C LEU A 61 -24.95 19.21 16.47
N SER A 62 -25.12 18.74 17.70
CA SER A 62 -24.11 17.92 18.37
C SER A 62 -23.86 16.60 17.64
N ALA A 63 -24.91 15.89 17.24
CA ALA A 63 -24.81 14.63 16.50
C ALA A 63 -24.17 14.81 15.10
N VAL A 64 -24.48 15.91 14.40
CA VAL A 64 -23.84 16.23 13.12
C VAL A 64 -22.35 16.52 13.32
N ASN A 65 -21.99 17.28 14.36
CA ASN A 65 -20.60 17.61 14.66
C ASN A 65 -19.77 16.37 15.00
N THR A 66 -20.32 15.42 15.76
CA THR A 66 -19.61 14.16 16.07
C THR A 66 -19.41 13.30 14.83
N LEU A 67 -20.42 13.19 13.95
CA LEU A 67 -20.31 12.48 12.68
C LEU A 67 -19.27 13.11 11.75
N LEU A 68 -19.22 14.44 11.66
CA LEU A 68 -18.21 15.15 10.87
C LEU A 68 -16.79 14.86 11.39
N ARG A 69 -16.58 14.90 12.71
CA ARG A 69 -15.28 14.57 13.32
C ARG A 69 -14.88 13.12 13.04
N GLN A 70 -15.82 12.18 13.13
CA GLN A 70 -15.55 10.78 12.81
C GLN A 70 -15.19 10.58 11.35
N LYS A 71 -15.91 11.23 10.42
CA LYS A 71 -15.58 11.18 8.99
C LYS A 71 -14.20 11.76 8.70
N GLN A 72 -13.87 12.93 9.25
CA GLN A 72 -12.56 13.55 9.08
C GLN A 72 -11.43 12.64 9.59
N LYS A 73 -11.62 12.00 10.75
CA LYS A 73 -10.65 11.05 11.30
C LYS A 73 -10.47 9.85 10.39
N LEU A 74 -11.57 9.27 9.91
CA LEU A 74 -11.54 8.12 8.99
C LEU A 74 -10.85 8.47 7.67
N GLU A 75 -11.15 9.64 7.10
CA GLU A 75 -10.49 10.12 5.87
C GLU A 75 -8.98 10.29 6.06
N ALA A 76 -8.53 10.78 7.22
CA ALA A 76 -7.11 10.89 7.54
C ALA A 76 -6.44 9.51 7.65
N GLU A 77 -7.07 8.54 8.32
CA GLU A 77 -6.57 7.17 8.44
C GLU A 77 -6.48 6.47 7.08
N VAL A 78 -7.51 6.61 6.23
CA VAL A 78 -7.52 6.04 4.87
C VAL A 78 -6.41 6.65 4.01
N LYS A 79 -6.22 7.97 4.10
CA LYS A 79 -5.15 8.65 3.34
C LYS A 79 -3.77 8.17 3.76
N GLN A 80 -3.51 8.04 5.06
CA GLN A 80 -2.24 7.50 5.57
C GLN A 80 -2.01 6.06 5.08
N LEU A 81 -3.06 5.23 5.09
CA LEU A 81 -2.96 3.85 4.62
C LEU A 81 -2.68 3.77 3.11
N GLN A 82 -3.27 4.67 2.32
CA GLN A 82 -2.98 4.79 0.89
C GLN A 82 -1.54 5.18 0.63
N GLU A 83 -1.00 6.16 1.37
CA GLU A 83 0.40 6.58 1.26
C GLU A 83 1.37 5.44 1.60
N VAL A 84 1.09 4.69 2.68
CA VAL A 84 1.89 3.52 3.07
C VAL A 84 1.85 2.43 2.00
N ASN A 85 0.66 2.11 1.48
CA ASN A 85 0.51 1.11 0.43
C ASN A 85 1.21 1.52 -0.86
N GLN A 86 1.13 2.79 -1.26
CA GLN A 86 1.86 3.32 -2.42
C GLN A 86 3.37 3.22 -2.23
N LYS A 87 3.87 3.58 -1.05
CA LYS A 87 5.30 3.45 -0.72
C LYS A 87 5.74 1.98 -0.81
N LEU A 88 4.95 1.07 -0.23
CA LEU A 88 5.24 -0.36 -0.27
C LEU A 88 5.20 -0.91 -1.70
N GLU A 89 4.24 -0.49 -2.52
CA GLU A 89 4.22 -0.83 -3.94
C GLU A 89 5.47 -0.36 -4.66
N THR A 90 5.97 0.84 -4.35
CA THR A 90 7.22 1.34 -4.96
C THR A 90 8.45 0.55 -4.50
N GLU A 91 8.53 0.18 -3.22
CA GLU A 91 9.61 -0.64 -2.67
C GLU A 91 9.58 -2.06 -3.25
N ILE A 92 8.39 -2.66 -3.40
CA ILE A 92 8.24 -3.99 -4.01
C ILE A 92 8.48 -3.96 -5.53
N LYS A 93 8.10 -2.88 -6.22
CA LYS A 93 8.36 -2.70 -7.66
C LYS A 93 9.85 -2.50 -7.96
N GLN A 94 10.65 -2.06 -6.99
CA GLN A 94 12.10 -2.17 -7.13
C GLN A 94 12.43 -3.65 -7.23
N ARG A 95 12.85 -4.07 -8.42
CA ARG A 95 13.06 -5.48 -8.73
C ARG A 95 14.08 -6.04 -7.73
N ILE A 96 13.66 -7.05 -6.97
CA ILE A 96 14.52 -7.81 -6.06
C ILE A 96 15.77 -8.30 -6.81
N ILE A 97 15.61 -8.67 -8.09
CA ILE A 97 16.68 -9.11 -8.98
C ILE A 97 16.96 -8.00 -10.01
N PRO A 98 18.16 -7.38 -10.01
CA PRO A 98 18.48 -6.29 -10.92
C PRO A 98 18.63 -6.81 -12.36
N LYS A 99 18.19 -6.01 -13.33
CA LYS A 99 18.42 -6.33 -14.75
C LYS A 99 19.85 -6.01 -15.16
N ILE A 100 20.34 -6.76 -16.15
CA ILE A 100 21.56 -6.41 -16.87
C ILE A 100 21.25 -5.26 -17.83
N LEU A 101 21.92 -4.12 -17.62
CA LEU A 101 21.80 -2.92 -18.44
C LEU A 101 22.74 -2.95 -19.64
N ARG A 102 23.95 -3.47 -19.43
CA ARG A 102 25.00 -3.54 -20.45
C ARG A 102 26.02 -4.60 -20.07
N VAL A 103 26.65 -5.20 -21.08
CA VAL A 103 27.77 -6.12 -20.91
C VAL A 103 28.97 -5.60 -21.70
N GLN A 104 30.17 -5.79 -21.18
CA GLN A 104 31.41 -5.53 -21.88
C GLN A 104 32.48 -6.53 -21.45
N LYS A 105 33.63 -6.49 -22.11
CA LYS A 105 34.81 -7.23 -21.66
C LYS A 105 35.75 -6.30 -20.92
N ASP A 106 36.29 -6.75 -19.79
CA ASP A 106 37.31 -6.02 -19.06
C ASP A 106 38.70 -6.14 -19.73
N ALA A 107 39.72 -5.53 -19.13
CA ALA A 107 41.09 -5.59 -19.62
C ALA A 107 41.69 -7.01 -19.63
N ASN A 108 41.14 -7.92 -18.81
CA ASN A 108 41.54 -9.31 -18.68
C ASN A 108 40.68 -10.24 -19.55
N ASN A 109 39.82 -9.68 -20.41
CA ASN A 109 38.87 -10.41 -21.27
C ASN A 109 37.80 -11.19 -20.47
N ASN A 110 37.60 -10.86 -19.19
CA ASN A 110 36.47 -11.33 -18.39
C ASN A 110 35.19 -10.59 -18.79
N ILE A 111 34.04 -11.20 -18.50
CA ILE A 111 32.73 -10.61 -18.78
C ILE A 111 32.37 -9.67 -17.62
N GLU A 112 32.19 -8.39 -17.93
CA GLU A 112 31.75 -7.36 -17.00
C GLU A 112 30.31 -6.95 -17.32
N CYS A 113 29.43 -7.05 -16.34
CA CYS A 113 28.02 -6.68 -16.47
C CYS A 113 27.72 -5.45 -15.59
N LEU A 114 27.01 -4.48 -16.16
CA LEU A 114 26.43 -3.37 -15.41
C LEU A 114 24.96 -3.68 -15.11
N LEU A 115 24.58 -3.67 -13.84
CA LEU A 115 23.24 -3.98 -13.39
C LEU A 115 22.49 -2.75 -12.89
N GLU A 116 21.16 -2.85 -12.84
CA GLU A 116 20.30 -1.93 -12.09
C GLU A 116 20.67 -1.92 -10.60
N ALA A 117 20.25 -0.86 -9.90
CA ALA A 117 20.48 -0.76 -8.46
C ALA A 117 19.70 -1.82 -7.69
N SER A 118 20.34 -2.40 -6.68
CA SER A 118 19.74 -3.39 -5.78
C SER A 118 20.49 -3.43 -4.45
N ASP A 119 19.75 -3.43 -3.35
CA ASP A 119 20.31 -3.49 -1.99
C ASP A 119 20.78 -4.90 -1.59
N LEU A 120 20.56 -5.90 -2.45
CA LEU A 120 20.97 -7.28 -2.17
C LEU A 120 22.46 -7.55 -2.48
N PHE A 121 23.15 -6.59 -3.09
CA PHE A 121 24.53 -6.74 -3.53
C PHE A 121 25.42 -5.80 -2.72
N ALA A 122 26.60 -6.29 -2.34
CA ALA A 122 27.61 -5.49 -1.65
C ALA A 122 28.93 -5.53 -2.44
N PRO A 123 29.78 -4.50 -2.35
CA PRO A 123 31.11 -4.55 -2.97
C PRO A 123 31.86 -5.81 -2.54
N LYS A 124 32.49 -6.48 -3.50
CA LYS A 124 33.24 -7.73 -3.32
C LYS A 124 32.43 -8.95 -2.88
N SER A 125 31.09 -8.88 -2.89
CA SER A 125 30.26 -10.08 -2.67
C SER A 125 30.27 -11.01 -3.88
N MET A 126 30.30 -12.32 -3.64
CA MET A 126 30.15 -13.34 -4.69
C MET A 126 28.77 -13.27 -5.34
N ILE A 127 28.72 -13.55 -6.64
CA ILE A 127 27.51 -13.63 -7.44
C ILE A 127 27.50 -14.90 -8.30
N SER A 128 26.32 -15.38 -8.60
CA SER A 128 26.08 -16.48 -9.55
C SER A 128 25.31 -15.95 -10.75
N LEU A 129 25.69 -16.40 -11.94
CA LEU A 129 25.01 -16.06 -13.19
C LEU A 129 24.20 -17.27 -13.68
N TYR A 130 22.90 -17.06 -13.90
CA TYR A 130 21.98 -18.07 -14.40
C TYR A 130 21.40 -17.65 -15.75
N TYR A 131 21.18 -18.61 -16.63
CA TYR A 131 20.46 -18.42 -17.89
C TYR A 131 19.23 -19.33 -17.93
N THR A 132 18.08 -18.76 -18.29
CA THR A 132 16.84 -19.51 -18.52
C THR A 132 16.78 -19.95 -19.98
N ASP A 133 16.72 -21.26 -20.22
CA ASP A 133 16.59 -21.81 -21.56
C ASP A 133 15.16 -21.72 -22.13
N GLU A 134 14.94 -22.25 -23.33
CA GLU A 134 13.63 -22.19 -24.01
C GLU A 134 12.57 -23.11 -23.36
N ASP A 135 13.02 -24.06 -22.53
CA ASP A 135 12.17 -24.98 -21.77
C ASP A 135 11.97 -24.48 -20.31
N ASP A 136 12.26 -23.21 -20.04
CA ASP A 136 12.15 -22.53 -18.74
C ASP A 136 13.06 -23.07 -17.62
N PHE A 137 14.13 -23.81 -17.93
CA PHE A 137 15.11 -24.24 -16.93
C PHE A 137 16.18 -23.18 -16.67
N GLU A 138 16.37 -22.79 -15.40
CA GLU A 138 17.49 -21.95 -14.96
C GLU A 138 18.76 -22.81 -14.81
N ARG A 139 19.81 -22.47 -15.55
CA ARG A 139 21.11 -23.16 -15.50
C ARG A 139 22.21 -22.21 -15.08
N LEU A 140 23.09 -22.68 -14.20
CA LEU A 140 24.28 -21.92 -13.82
C LEU A 140 25.22 -21.84 -15.02
N ILE A 141 25.60 -20.61 -15.40
CA ILE A 141 26.48 -20.35 -16.55
C ILE A 141 27.77 -19.63 -16.16
N GLY A 142 27.91 -19.20 -14.90
CA GLY A 142 29.17 -18.66 -14.39
C GLY A 142 29.07 -18.18 -12.95
N VAL A 143 30.23 -17.98 -12.34
CA VAL A 143 30.40 -17.37 -11.02
C VAL A 143 31.26 -16.12 -11.17
N GLY A 144 31.04 -15.18 -10.27
CA GLY A 144 31.71 -13.90 -10.29
C GLY A 144 31.67 -13.21 -8.94
N PHE A 145 31.93 -11.91 -8.99
CA PHE A 145 31.79 -11.05 -7.83
C PHE A 145 31.42 -9.62 -8.23
N VAL A 146 30.95 -8.85 -7.25
CA VAL A 146 30.70 -7.41 -7.41
C VAL A 146 32.02 -6.67 -7.35
N GLU A 147 32.43 -6.04 -8.46
CA GLU A 147 33.65 -5.24 -8.50
C GLU A 147 33.45 -3.92 -7.75
N SER A 148 32.38 -3.18 -8.08
CA SER A 148 32.07 -1.89 -7.47
C SER A 148 30.58 -1.54 -7.57
N ILE A 149 30.14 -0.56 -6.77
CA ILE A 149 28.83 0.08 -6.87
C ILE A 149 29.08 1.57 -6.98
N ASN A 150 28.52 2.22 -8.02
CA ASN A 150 28.75 3.64 -8.27
C ASN A 150 27.79 4.56 -7.49
N ASP A 151 28.01 5.88 -7.57
CA ASP A 151 27.17 6.90 -6.91
C ASP A 151 25.70 6.88 -7.31
N LYS A 152 25.37 6.25 -8.45
CA LYS A 152 23.99 6.05 -8.93
C LYS A 152 23.39 4.72 -8.47
N GLY A 153 24.07 3.99 -7.59
CA GLY A 153 23.68 2.67 -7.10
C GLY A 153 23.81 1.54 -8.14
N ARG A 154 24.36 1.79 -9.33
CA ARG A 154 24.51 0.73 -10.35
C ARG A 154 25.65 -0.19 -9.96
N ILE A 155 25.42 -1.48 -10.15
CA ILE A 155 26.32 -2.54 -9.70
C ILE A 155 27.16 -2.99 -10.88
N GLN A 156 28.48 -2.99 -10.74
CA GLN A 156 29.40 -3.61 -11.68
C GLN A 156 29.78 -4.99 -11.16
N VAL A 157 29.52 -6.02 -11.95
CA VAL A 157 29.88 -7.40 -11.63
C VAL A 157 30.84 -7.95 -12.68
N VAL A 158 31.79 -8.75 -12.23
CA VAL A 158 32.77 -9.43 -13.08
C VAL A 158 32.56 -10.92 -12.94
N ILE A 159 32.53 -11.63 -14.06
CA ILE A 159 32.45 -13.09 -14.14
C ILE A 159 33.86 -13.62 -14.38
N ASP A 160 34.42 -14.30 -13.40
CA ASP A 160 35.79 -14.81 -13.39
C ASP A 160 35.86 -16.34 -13.49
N GLU A 161 34.80 -17.05 -13.13
CA GLU A 161 34.66 -18.51 -13.30
C GLU A 161 33.50 -18.80 -14.29
N PRO A 162 33.69 -18.67 -15.62
CA PRO A 162 32.68 -19.02 -16.61
C PRO A 162 32.50 -20.54 -16.76
N GLU A 163 31.27 -21.00 -16.95
CA GLU A 163 30.99 -22.41 -17.23
C GLU A 163 31.20 -22.72 -18.72
N ILE A 164 32.23 -23.51 -19.02
CA ILE A 164 32.70 -23.81 -20.39
C ILE A 164 31.58 -24.39 -21.26
N THR A 165 30.69 -25.20 -20.68
CA THR A 165 29.55 -25.81 -21.39
C THR A 165 28.62 -24.75 -22.02
N TYR A 166 28.58 -23.54 -21.46
CA TYR A 166 27.71 -22.44 -21.91
C TYR A 166 28.45 -21.32 -22.62
N GLN A 167 29.67 -21.57 -23.13
CA GLN A 167 30.50 -20.56 -23.81
C GLN A 167 29.75 -19.80 -24.91
N ASN A 168 28.93 -20.48 -25.72
CA ASN A 168 28.14 -19.82 -26.78
C ASN A 168 27.15 -18.78 -26.21
N ILE A 169 26.52 -19.07 -25.06
CA ILE A 169 25.61 -18.13 -24.40
C ILE A 169 26.41 -16.96 -23.79
N LEU A 170 27.55 -17.26 -23.18
CA LEU A 170 28.46 -16.25 -22.62
C LEU A 170 29.02 -15.31 -23.71
N ASP A 171 29.35 -15.84 -24.88
CA ASP A 171 29.81 -15.05 -26.03
C ASP A 171 28.69 -14.14 -26.56
N LYS A 172 27.45 -14.64 -26.64
CA LYS A 172 26.28 -13.83 -27.01
C LYS A 172 26.01 -12.73 -25.97
N LEU A 173 26.12 -13.07 -24.68
CA LEU A 173 25.98 -12.11 -23.58
C LEU A 173 27.04 -11.01 -23.68
N ALA A 174 28.31 -11.38 -23.91
CA ALA A 174 29.42 -10.44 -24.09
C ALA A 174 29.23 -9.50 -25.30
N ASN A 175 28.49 -9.95 -26.31
CA ASN A 175 28.11 -9.16 -27.48
C ASN A 175 26.82 -8.35 -27.31
N ASN A 176 26.28 -8.22 -26.09
CA ASN A 176 25.05 -7.48 -25.77
C ASN A 176 23.80 -8.01 -26.51
N ASP A 177 23.69 -9.33 -26.71
CA ASP A 177 22.46 -9.94 -27.23
C ASP A 177 21.29 -9.68 -26.26
N LEU A 178 20.27 -8.96 -26.74
CA LEU A 178 19.12 -8.53 -25.93
C LEU A 178 18.30 -9.71 -25.39
N LYS A 179 18.13 -10.79 -26.17
CA LYS A 179 17.37 -11.98 -25.74
C LYS A 179 18.13 -12.65 -24.60
N VAL A 180 19.44 -12.85 -24.77
CA VAL A 180 20.28 -13.46 -23.75
C VAL A 180 20.35 -12.61 -22.49
N MET A 181 20.52 -11.28 -22.60
CA MET A 181 20.53 -10.39 -21.44
C MET A 181 19.21 -10.42 -20.64
N GLN A 182 18.07 -10.54 -21.31
CA GLN A 182 16.76 -10.61 -20.66
C GLN A 182 16.51 -11.97 -19.98
N GLN A 183 17.05 -13.04 -20.55
CA GLN A 183 16.97 -14.40 -20.00
C GLN A 183 18.08 -14.71 -18.98
N THR A 184 19.03 -13.81 -18.81
CA THR A 184 20.13 -13.97 -17.87
C THR A 184 19.82 -13.24 -16.56
N ARG A 185 20.03 -13.96 -15.46
CA ARG A 185 19.78 -13.50 -14.10
C ARG A 185 21.08 -13.50 -13.29
N VAL A 186 21.34 -12.40 -12.60
CA VAL A 186 22.42 -12.30 -11.61
C VAL A 186 21.84 -12.48 -10.21
N SER A 187 22.42 -13.38 -9.42
CA SER A 187 21.98 -13.68 -8.06
C SER A 187 23.12 -13.44 -7.06
N PRO A 188 22.86 -12.80 -5.90
CA PRO A 188 23.82 -12.60 -4.82
C PRO A 188 23.94 -13.87 -3.97
N SER A 189 24.29 -14.99 -4.61
CA SER A 189 24.33 -16.31 -3.99
C SER A 189 25.73 -16.92 -4.06
N VAL A 190 26.11 -17.60 -2.97
CA VAL A 190 27.29 -18.45 -2.91
C VAL A 190 26.89 -19.86 -3.31
N ILE A 191 27.56 -20.42 -4.30
CA ILE A 191 27.28 -21.78 -4.76
C ILE A 191 27.93 -22.76 -3.81
N LYS A 192 27.18 -23.80 -3.42
CA LYS A 192 27.76 -24.93 -2.69
C LYS A 192 28.72 -25.65 -3.64
N LYS A 193 30.04 -25.40 -3.52
CA LYS A 193 31.05 -26.20 -4.23
C LYS A 193 30.93 -27.64 -3.71
N TYR A 194 30.45 -28.55 -4.56
CA TYR A 194 30.55 -29.98 -4.27
C TYR A 194 32.01 -30.35 -4.45
N ASN A 195 32.72 -30.62 -3.35
CA ASN A 195 34.00 -31.30 -3.45
C ASN A 195 33.74 -32.63 -4.16
N GLN A 196 34.18 -32.76 -5.40
CA GLN A 196 34.26 -34.07 -6.04
C GLN A 196 35.29 -34.89 -5.24
N PRO A 197 34.98 -36.16 -4.90
CA PRO A 197 35.93 -37.06 -4.26
C PRO A 197 37.12 -37.37 -5.16
#